data_AF-A0A371GRE4-F1
#
_entry.id   AF-A0A371GRE4-F1
#
_cell.length_a   1.000
_cell.length_b   1.000
_cell.length_c   1.000
_cell.angle_alpha   90.00
_cell.angle_beta   90.00
_cell.angle_gamma   90.00
#
_symmetry.space_group_name_H-M   'P 1'
#
loop_
_entity.id
_entity.type
_entity.pdbx_description
1 polymer ?
#
loop_
_entity_poly.entity_id
_entity_poly.type
_entity_poly.pdbx_seq_one_letter_code
_entity_poly.pdbx_strand_id
1 'polypeptide(L)'
;MNIWNELRERLDKHKTIHKKLATDDYERVKGLEIIVKCLTKHNLTFRGSNEKLYQDSNCNFWRLIEMLVEFDVIMQDHVNCIQNHEIHSHYLGYKV
;
A
#
# COMPACT_ATOMS: atom_id res chain seq x y z
N MET A 1 4.04 -3.21 -38.81
CA MET A 1 2.56 -3.24 -38.72
C MET A 1 2.02 -4.15 -37.59
N ASN A 2 2.86 -4.86 -36.83
CA ASN A 2 2.37 -5.81 -35.80
C ASN A 2 2.14 -5.19 -34.41
N ILE A 3 2.90 -4.16 -34.04
CA ILE A 3 2.80 -3.51 -32.71
C ILE A 3 1.44 -2.85 -32.50
N TRP A 4 0.93 -2.18 -33.53
CA TRP A 4 -0.39 -1.52 -33.49
C TRP A 4 -1.55 -2.52 -33.44
N ASN A 5 -1.40 -3.68 -34.10
CA ASN A 5 -2.40 -4.74 -34.05
C ASN A 5 -2.41 -5.46 -32.69
N GLU A 6 -1.23 -5.70 -32.10
CA GLU A 6 -1.08 -6.24 -30.75
C GLU A 6 -1.67 -5.30 -29.70
N LEU A 7 -1.39 -4.00 -29.79
CA LEU A 7 -1.94 -2.99 -28.88
C LEU A 7 -3.46 -2.92 -28.96
N ARG A 8 -4.02 -2.94 -30.17
CA ARG A 8 -5.46 -2.95 -30.40
C ARG A 8 -6.12 -4.21 -29.82
N GLU A 9 -5.53 -5.38 -30.03
CA GLU A 9 -6.03 -6.63 -29.42
C GLU A 9 -5.99 -6.60 -27.89
N ARG A 10 -4.95 -6.01 -27.30
CA ARG A 10 -4.82 -5.87 -25.84
C ARG A 10 -5.88 -4.94 -25.26
N LEU A 11 -6.19 -3.84 -25.96
CA LEU A 11 -7.23 -2.90 -25.57
C LEU A 11 -8.63 -3.52 -25.66
N ASP A 12 -8.95 -4.21 -26.76
CA ASP A 12 -10.23 -4.93 -26.96
C ASP A 12 -10.45 -6.01 -25.89
N LYS A 13 -9.38 -6.71 -25.49
CA LYS A 13 -9.44 -7.76 -24.45
C LYS A 13 -9.40 -7.19 -23.02
N HIS A 14 -9.41 -5.87 -22.84
CA HIS A 14 -9.18 -5.18 -21.57
C HIS A 14 -7.97 -5.75 -20.81
N LYS A 15 -6.92 -6.15 -21.52
CA LYS A 15 -5.64 -6.62 -20.97
C LYS A 15 -4.67 -5.44 -20.97
N THR A 16 -5.00 -4.42 -20.19
CA THR A 16 -4.11 -3.30 -19.91
C THR A 16 -3.15 -3.65 -18.78
N ILE A 17 -1.96 -3.01 -18.80
CA ILE A 17 -0.88 -3.18 -17.81
C ILE A 17 -1.40 -2.93 -16.38
N HIS A 18 -2.49 -2.18 -16.27
CA HIS A 18 -3.10 -1.74 -15.01
C HIS A 18 -4.20 -2.65 -14.47
N LYS A 19 -4.62 -3.70 -15.17
CA LYS A 19 -5.75 -4.53 -14.71
C LYS A 19 -5.48 -5.25 -13.38
N LYS A 20 -4.20 -5.53 -13.09
CA LYS A 20 -3.76 -6.12 -11.81
C LYS A 20 -3.41 -5.07 -10.74
N LEU A 21 -3.13 -3.82 -11.14
CA LEU A 21 -2.88 -2.73 -10.20
C LEU A 21 -4.19 -2.13 -9.64
N ALA A 22 -5.29 -2.15 -10.40
CA ALA A 22 -6.46 -1.33 -10.07
C ALA A 22 -7.27 -1.77 -8.85
N THR A 23 -7.37 -3.07 -8.55
CA THR A 23 -8.18 -3.58 -7.44
C THR A 23 -7.39 -3.72 -6.14
N ASP A 24 -6.18 -4.27 -6.22
CA ASP A 24 -5.37 -4.52 -5.03
C ASP A 24 -4.88 -3.18 -4.45
N ASP A 25 -4.52 -2.21 -5.30
CA ASP A 25 -4.15 -0.86 -4.82
C ASP A 25 -5.37 -0.09 -4.27
N TYR A 26 -6.59 -0.37 -4.74
CA TYR A 26 -7.79 0.26 -4.20
C TYR A 26 -8.07 -0.20 -2.76
N GLU A 27 -8.05 -1.52 -2.51
CA GLU A 27 -8.25 -2.04 -1.16
C GLU A 27 -7.11 -1.64 -0.20
N ARG A 28 -5.86 -1.58 -0.69
CA ARG A 28 -4.73 -0.99 0.07
C ARG A 28 -5.00 0.45 0.47
N VAL A 29 -5.34 1.30 -0.49
CA VAL A 29 -5.62 2.73 -0.24
C VAL A 29 -6.78 2.89 0.74
N LYS A 30 -7.81 2.07 0.62
CA LYS A 30 -8.96 2.08 1.53
C LYS A 30 -8.59 1.67 2.95
N GLY A 31 -7.76 0.64 3.12
CA GLY A 31 -7.23 0.23 4.43
C GLY A 31 -6.43 1.37 5.09
N LEU A 32 -5.55 2.02 4.33
CA LEU A 32 -4.78 3.17 4.81
C LEU A 32 -5.70 4.36 5.16
N GLU A 33 -6.70 4.65 4.33
CA GLU A 33 -7.67 5.71 4.57
C GLU A 33 -8.45 5.51 5.88
N ILE A 34 -8.87 4.27 6.16
CA ILE A 34 -9.59 3.92 7.40
C ILE A 34 -8.70 4.16 8.63
N ILE A 35 -7.44 3.73 8.58
CA ILE A 35 -6.47 3.97 9.67
C ILE A 35 -6.31 5.47 9.91
N VAL A 36 -6.11 6.25 8.85
CA VAL A 36 -5.92 7.71 8.95
C VAL A 36 -7.14 8.36 9.57
N LYS A 37 -8.35 8.03 9.10
CA LYS A 37 -9.61 8.55 9.67
C LYS A 37 -9.77 8.19 11.14
N CYS A 38 -9.43 6.96 11.53
CA CYS A 38 -9.50 6.50 12.90
C CYS A 38 -8.58 7.34 13.81
N LEU A 39 -7.30 7.45 13.43
CA LEU A 39 -6.31 8.20 14.19
C LEU A 39 -6.69 9.68 14.32
N THR A 40 -7.13 10.33 13.23
CA THR A 40 -7.59 11.74 13.26
C THR A 40 -8.81 11.91 14.17
N LYS A 41 -9.82 11.05 14.02
CA LYS A 41 -11.07 11.14 14.80
C LYS A 41 -10.83 11.03 16.30
N HIS A 42 -9.83 10.25 16.70
CA HIS A 42 -9.48 10.03 18.10
C HIS A 42 -8.31 10.88 18.58
N ASN A 43 -7.82 11.82 17.77
CA ASN A 43 -6.66 12.68 18.06
C ASN A 43 -5.42 11.89 18.52
N LEU A 44 -5.22 10.71 17.92
CA LEU A 44 -4.09 9.84 18.21
C LEU A 44 -2.88 10.25 17.37
N THR A 45 -1.69 10.13 17.96
CA THR A 45 -0.45 10.45 17.25
C THR A 45 -0.22 9.46 16.11
N PHE A 46 -0.04 9.98 14.90
CA PHE A 46 0.28 9.19 13.71
C PHE A 46 1.68 8.61 13.75
N ARG A 47 2.64 9.39 14.25
CA ARG A 47 4.06 9.07 14.35
C ARG A 47 4.48 8.86 15.81
N GLY A 48 5.59 8.17 15.96
CA GLY A 48 6.23 7.81 17.23
C GLY A 48 7.73 8.07 17.09
N SER A 49 8.54 7.53 17.99
CA SER A 49 10.00 7.66 17.91
C SER A 49 10.63 6.79 16.82
N ASN A 50 9.93 5.72 16.40
CA ASN A 50 10.35 4.80 15.36
C ASN A 50 9.37 4.79 14.18
N GLU A 51 9.91 4.59 12.98
CA GLU A 51 9.18 4.64 11.71
C GLU A 51 9.33 3.35 10.89
N LYS A 52 9.70 2.24 11.53
CA LYS A 52 9.87 0.94 10.86
C LYS A 52 8.87 -0.07 11.40
N LEU A 53 8.33 -0.91 10.52
CA LEU A 53 7.51 -2.06 10.91
C LEU A 53 8.23 -2.96 11.91
N TYR A 54 7.47 -3.51 12.86
CA TYR A 54 7.91 -4.51 13.84
C TYR A 54 9.04 -4.02 14.77
N GLN A 55 9.02 -2.75 15.16
CA GLN A 55 9.93 -2.19 16.16
C GLN A 55 9.18 -1.76 17.42
N ASP A 56 9.86 -1.86 18.56
CA ASP A 56 9.33 -1.34 19.82
C ASP A 56 9.15 0.19 19.73
N SER A 57 8.17 0.72 20.45
CA SER A 57 7.78 2.14 20.39
C SER A 57 7.34 2.63 19.01
N ASN A 58 6.82 1.72 18.19
CA ASN A 58 6.17 2.06 16.93
C ASN A 58 4.99 3.01 17.13
N CYS A 59 4.80 3.87 16.14
CA CYS A 59 3.69 4.79 16.13
C CYS A 59 2.34 4.06 15.99
N ASN A 60 1.25 4.71 16.40
CA ASN A 60 -0.09 4.11 16.32
C ASN A 60 -0.46 3.71 14.88
N PHE A 61 0.06 4.41 13.87
CA PHE A 61 -0.13 4.05 12.47
C PHE A 61 0.49 2.69 12.14
N TRP A 62 1.77 2.49 12.43
CA TRP A 62 2.44 1.21 12.18
C TRP A 62 1.82 0.07 12.96
N ARG A 63 1.41 0.33 14.21
CA ARG A 63 0.73 -0.68 15.02
C ARG A 63 -0.60 -1.14 14.43
N LEU A 64 -1.38 -0.22 13.86
CA LEU A 64 -2.64 -0.56 13.17
C LEU A 64 -2.41 -1.29 11.84
N ILE A 65 -1.33 -0.96 11.12
CA ILE A 65 -0.91 -1.71 9.92
C ILE A 65 -0.54 -3.15 10.30
N GLU A 66 0.24 -3.34 11.36
CA GLU A 66 0.62 -4.67 11.86
C GLU A 66 -0.62 -5.50 12.21
N MET A 67 -1.64 -4.90 12.84
CA MET A 67 -2.92 -5.58 13.13
C MET A 67 -3.70 -5.94 11.86
N LEU A 68 -3.72 -5.07 10.84
CA LEU A 68 -4.41 -5.37 9.57
C LEU A 68 -3.76 -6.52 8.81
N VAL A 69 -2.42 -6.61 8.85
CA VAL A 69 -1.65 -7.66 8.19
C VAL A 69 -2.02 -9.06 8.71
N GLU A 70 -2.50 -9.19 9.95
CA GLU A 70 -2.89 -10.49 10.51
C GLU A 70 -4.08 -11.13 9.79
N PHE A 71 -4.92 -10.36 9.10
CA PHE A 71 -6.14 -10.88 8.46
C PHE A 71 -6.40 -10.39 7.04
N ASP A 72 -5.70 -9.35 6.58
CA ASP A 72 -5.81 -8.82 5.22
C ASP A 72 -4.60 -9.26 4.37
N VAL A 73 -4.84 -10.22 3.46
CA VAL A 73 -3.83 -10.76 2.54
C VAL A 73 -3.23 -9.67 1.64
N ILE A 74 -4.01 -8.67 1.27
CA ILE A 74 -3.53 -7.58 0.40
C ILE A 74 -2.57 -6.67 1.18
N MET A 75 -2.86 -6.42 2.46
CA MET A 75 -1.98 -5.67 3.36
C MET A 75 -0.73 -6.48 3.74
N GLN A 76 -0.87 -7.81 3.89
CA GLN A 76 0.27 -8.71 4.10
C GLN A 76 1.24 -8.66 2.92
N ASP A 77 0.73 -8.78 1.69
CA ASP A 77 1.54 -8.65 0.47
C ASP A 77 2.21 -7.27 0.41
N HIS A 78 1.49 -6.21 0.78
CA HIS A 78 2.05 -4.85 0.80
C HIS A 78 3.22 -4.72 1.78
N VAL A 79 3.08 -5.23 3.01
CA VAL A 79 4.15 -5.21 4.01
C VAL A 79 5.34 -6.07 3.58
N ASN A 80 5.11 -7.24 2.99
CA ASN A 80 6.18 -8.08 2.45
C ASN A 80 6.99 -7.32 1.39
N CYS A 81 6.32 -6.61 0.48
CA CYS A 81 7.01 -5.80 -0.53
C CYS A 81 7.80 -4.63 0.09
N ILE A 82 7.34 -4.03 1.20
CA ILE A 82 8.09 -3.01 1.94
C ILE A 82 9.35 -3.62 2.59
N GLN A 83 9.21 -4.77 3.25
CA GLN A 83 10.30 -5.46 3.93
C GLN A 83 11.37 -5.96 2.97
N ASN A 84 10.97 -6.43 1.79
CA ASN A 84 11.87 -6.90 0.74
C ASN A 84 12.47 -5.74 -0.08
N HIS A 85 12.16 -4.48 0.27
CA HIS A 85 12.59 -3.28 -0.47
C HIS A 85 12.19 -3.28 -1.96
N GLU A 86 11.15 -4.03 -2.31
CA GLU A 86 10.60 -4.11 -3.67
C GLU A 86 9.84 -2.82 -4.05
N ILE A 87 9.35 -2.10 -3.03
CA ILE A 87 8.76 -0.77 -3.20
C ILE A 87 9.84 0.28 -2.91
N HIS A 88 10.42 0.84 -3.96
CA HIS A 88 11.43 1.90 -3.86
C HIS A 88 10.85 3.28 -3.52
N SER A 89 9.54 3.48 -3.60
CA SER A 89 8.87 4.74 -3.26
C SER A 89 8.35 4.71 -1.84
N HIS A 90 9.09 5.32 -0.90
CA HIS A 90 8.56 5.63 0.42
C HIS A 90 7.49 6.72 0.28
N TYR A 91 6.21 6.38 0.47
CA TYR A 91 5.09 7.34 0.45
C TYR A 91 5.27 8.52 1.44
N LEU A 92 6.20 8.40 2.39
CA LEU A 92 6.54 9.41 3.41
C LEU A 92 8.06 9.51 3.66
N GLY A 93 8.90 9.32 2.63
CA GLY A 93 10.34 9.42 2.77
C GLY A 93 10.79 10.80 3.26
N TYR A 94 11.75 10.85 4.18
CA TYR A 94 12.29 12.12 4.74
C TYR A 94 13.12 12.94 3.73
N LYS A 95 13.40 12.40 2.54
CA LYS A 95 14.12 13.11 1.49
C LYS A 95 13.12 13.83 0.58
N VAL A 96 13.03 15.15 0.79
CA VAL A 96 12.67 16.14 -0.24
C VAL A 96 13.85 16.32 -1.17
#